data_AF-A0A817BPR2-F1
#
_entry.id   AF-A0A817BPR2-F1
#
_cell.length_a   1.000
_cell.length_b   1.000
_cell.length_c   1.000
_cell.angle_alpha   90.00
_cell.angle_beta   90.00
_cell.angle_gamma   90.00
#
_symmetry.space_group_name_H-M   'P 1'
#
loop_
_entity.id
_entity.type
_entity.pdbx_description
1 polymer ?
#
loop_
_entity_poly.entity_id
_entity_poly.type
_entity_poly.pdbx_seq_one_letter_code
_entity_poly.pdbx_strand_id
1 'polypeptide(L)'
;MEEYSIAAQVWKLSSVDMCELARNSILMSGFSHEVKEYWLGSTYKEHGVAANDIRRTNVPAIRIAYRYEAFCEELRLLCLAYKSRQQKRK
;
A
#
# COMPACT_ATOMS: atom_id res chain seq x y z
N MET A 1 -9.35 11.60 -14.21
CA MET A 1 -8.15 12.47 -14.37
C MET A 1 -8.31 13.79 -13.65
N GLU A 2 -9.43 14.49 -13.84
CA GLU A 2 -9.68 15.80 -13.21
C GLU A 2 -9.55 15.79 -11.68
N GLU A 3 -10.21 14.86 -10.99
CA GLU A 3 -10.15 14.74 -9.52
C GLU A 3 -8.72 14.52 -9.00
N TYR A 4 -7.95 13.70 -9.70
CA TYR A 4 -6.55 13.41 -9.39
C TYR A 4 -5.69 14.67 -9.58
N SER A 5 -5.91 15.43 -10.65
CA SER A 5 -5.18 16.69 -10.90
C SER A 5 -5.45 17.74 -9.82
N ILE A 6 -6.72 17.90 -9.41
CA ILE A 6 -7.11 18.83 -8.34
C ILE A 6 -6.49 18.38 -7.00
N ALA A 7 -6.63 17.11 -6.65
CA ALA A 7 -6.04 16.53 -5.44
C ALA A 7 -4.53 16.73 -5.36
N ALA A 8 -3.83 16.50 -6.47
CA ALA A 8 -2.39 16.68 -6.53
C ALA A 8 -1.96 18.13 -6.26
N GLN A 9 -2.69 19.10 -6.82
CA GLN A 9 -2.40 20.51 -6.62
C GLN A 9 -2.72 20.96 -5.18
N VAL A 10 -3.87 20.55 -4.65
CA VAL A 10 -4.34 20.96 -3.31
C VAL A 10 -3.46 20.36 -2.21
N TRP A 11 -3.14 19.07 -2.29
CA TRP A 11 -2.37 18.35 -1.25
C TRP A 11 -0.89 18.23 -1.56
N LYS A 12 -0.41 18.87 -2.63
CA LYS A 12 1.00 18.85 -3.07
C LYS A 12 1.52 17.41 -3.26
N LEU A 13 0.70 16.55 -3.87
CA LEU A 13 1.06 15.16 -4.11
C LEU A 13 2.08 15.08 -5.25
N SER A 14 3.13 14.30 -5.02
CA SER A 14 4.12 13.97 -6.04
C SER A 14 3.57 12.93 -7.03
N SER A 15 4.27 12.73 -8.15
CA SER A 15 3.94 11.66 -9.10
C SER A 15 3.91 10.28 -8.45
N VAL A 16 4.82 10.03 -7.49
CA VAL A 16 4.86 8.76 -6.73
C VAL A 16 3.60 8.60 -5.88
N ASP A 17 3.15 9.66 -5.23
CA ASP A 17 1.92 9.61 -4.40
C ASP A 17 0.69 9.31 -5.28
N MET A 18 0.63 9.91 -6.46
CA MET A 18 -0.45 9.68 -7.42
C MET A 18 -0.46 8.25 -7.96
N CYS A 19 0.71 7.71 -8.29
CA CYS A 19 0.86 6.32 -8.72
C CYS A 19 0.50 5.35 -7.59
N GLU A 20 0.89 5.65 -6.35
CA GLU A 20 0.54 4.85 -5.18
C GLU A 20 -0.98 4.84 -4.94
N LEU A 21 -1.64 5.99 -5.05
CA LEU A 21 -3.10 6.10 -4.95
C LEU A 21 -3.82 5.32 -6.06
N ALA A 22 -3.36 5.44 -7.31
CA ALA A 22 -3.93 4.70 -8.43
C ALA A 22 -3.78 3.18 -8.24
N ARG A 23 -2.59 2.71 -7.83
CA ARG A 23 -2.32 1.31 -7.50
C ARG A 23 -3.29 0.78 -6.44
N ASN A 24 -3.46 1.52 -5.35
CA ASN A 24 -4.31 1.11 -4.24
C ASN A 24 -5.80 1.14 -4.63
N SER A 25 -6.21 2.03 -5.52
CA SER A 25 -7.58 2.06 -6.06
C SER A 25 -7.91 0.76 -6.82
N ILE A 26 -6.97 0.24 -7.61
CA ILE A 26 -7.13 -1.06 -8.28
C ILE A 26 -7.21 -2.20 -7.25
N LEU A 27 -6.35 -2.19 -6.23
CA LEU A 27 -6.36 -3.23 -5.19
C LEU A 27 -7.71 -3.30 -4.46
N MET A 28 -8.26 -2.14 -4.07
CA MET A 28 -9.51 -2.03 -3.32
C MET A 28 -10.77 -2.19 -4.16
N SER A 29 -10.65 -2.10 -5.49
CA SER A 29 -11.79 -2.27 -6.40
C SER A 29 -12.40 -3.67 -6.37
N GLY A 30 -13.60 -3.80 -6.94
CA GLY A 30 -14.27 -5.10 -7.16
C GLY A 30 -13.86 -5.81 -8.45
N PHE A 31 -12.78 -5.41 -9.15
CA PHE A 31 -12.37 -6.07 -10.40
C PHE A 31 -11.94 -7.53 -10.17
N SER A 32 -12.07 -8.33 -11.23
CA SER A 32 -11.67 -9.74 -11.20
C SER A 32 -10.15 -9.90 -10.98
N HIS A 33 -9.74 -11.11 -10.59
CA HIS A 33 -8.34 -11.38 -10.29
C HIS A 33 -7.46 -11.14 -11.53
N GLU A 34 -7.92 -11.58 -12.70
CA GLU A 34 -7.21 -11.50 -13.98
C GLU A 34 -6.95 -10.05 -14.38
N VAL A 35 -7.93 -9.16 -14.16
CA VAL A 35 -7.79 -7.73 -14.44
C VAL A 35 -6.78 -7.09 -13.50
N LYS A 36 -6.85 -7.41 -12.20
CA LYS A 36 -5.88 -6.88 -11.21
C LYS A 36 -4.47 -7.37 -11.50
N GLU A 37 -4.33 -8.64 -11.88
CA GLU A 37 -3.05 -9.23 -12.27
C GLU A 37 -2.46 -8.54 -13.51
N TYR A 38 -3.31 -8.27 -14.51
CA TYR A 38 -2.91 -7.55 -15.70
C TYR A 38 -2.47 -6.10 -15.40
N TRP A 39 -3.06 -5.40 -14.44
CA TRP A 39 -2.62 -4.03 -14.13
C TRP A 39 -1.51 -3.93 -13.10
N LEU A 40 -1.39 -4.88 -12.16
CA LEU A 40 -0.47 -4.78 -11.02
C LEU A 40 0.72 -5.75 -11.11
N GLY A 41 0.61 -6.79 -11.93
CA GLY A 41 1.57 -7.88 -12.05
C GLY A 41 1.12 -9.15 -11.34
N SER A 42 1.70 -10.29 -11.70
CA SER A 42 1.37 -11.61 -11.15
C SER A 42 1.59 -11.73 -9.65
N THR A 43 2.54 -10.98 -9.11
CA THR A 43 2.92 -11.03 -7.70
C THR A 43 2.13 -10.08 -6.80
N TYR A 44 1.08 -9.40 -7.29
CA TYR A 44 0.40 -8.34 -6.53
C TYR A 44 -0.20 -8.77 -5.18
N LYS A 45 -0.41 -10.08 -4.97
CA LYS A 45 -0.93 -10.67 -3.73
C LYS A 45 0.14 -10.90 -2.66
N GLU A 46 1.42 -10.80 -3.02
CA GLU A 46 2.54 -10.93 -2.08
C GLU A 46 2.57 -9.76 -1.08
N HIS A 47 3.57 -9.77 -0.20
CA HIS A 47 3.79 -8.70 0.78
C HIS A 47 5.03 -7.87 0.48
N GLY A 48 5.01 -6.62 0.94
CA GLY A 48 6.11 -5.68 0.79
C GLY A 48 6.49 -5.43 -0.67
N VAL A 49 7.80 -5.31 -0.93
CA VAL A 49 8.34 -4.97 -2.26
C VAL A 49 8.02 -6.03 -3.31
N ALA A 50 7.92 -7.30 -2.93
CA ALA A 50 7.60 -8.40 -3.84
C ALA A 50 6.20 -8.24 -4.48
N ALA A 51 5.30 -7.52 -3.80
CA ALA A 51 3.93 -7.25 -4.23
C ALA A 51 3.81 -6.17 -5.32
N ASN A 52 4.93 -5.64 -5.82
CA ASN A 52 4.93 -4.47 -6.69
C ASN A 52 5.84 -4.65 -7.89
N ASP A 53 5.24 -4.69 -9.08
CA ASP A 53 5.96 -4.53 -10.34
C ASP A 53 6.02 -3.04 -10.73
N ILE A 54 7.18 -2.42 -10.55
CA ILE A 54 7.40 -1.00 -10.87
C ILE A 54 7.09 -0.66 -12.33
N ARG A 55 7.26 -1.61 -13.26
CA ARG A 55 7.01 -1.38 -14.69
C ARG A 55 5.52 -1.18 -15.00
N ARG A 56 4.65 -1.64 -14.10
CA ARG A 56 3.20 -1.50 -14.22
C ARG A 56 2.63 -0.41 -13.32
N THR A 57 3.12 -0.31 -12.09
CA THR A 57 2.56 0.60 -11.08
C THR A 57 3.23 1.96 -11.03
N ASN A 58 4.47 2.08 -11.53
CA ASN A 58 5.33 3.26 -11.43
C ASN A 58 5.57 3.73 -9.97
N VAL A 59 5.36 2.85 -8.98
CA VAL A 59 5.68 3.12 -7.57
C VAL A 59 7.07 2.56 -7.27
N PRO A 60 8.03 3.40 -6.83
CA PRO A 60 9.37 2.94 -6.47
C PRO A 60 9.37 1.91 -5.34
N ALA A 61 10.25 0.91 -5.44
CA ALA A 61 10.38 -0.15 -4.44
C ALA A 61 10.63 0.40 -3.02
N ILE A 62 11.42 1.47 -2.89
CA ILE A 62 11.69 2.11 -1.58
C ILE A 62 10.42 2.67 -0.92
N ARG A 63 9.46 3.18 -1.71
CA ARG A 63 8.17 3.66 -1.18
C ARG A 63 7.38 2.50 -0.59
N ILE A 64 7.30 1.38 -1.31
CA ILE A 64 6.60 0.17 -0.86
C ILE A 64 7.28 -0.45 0.36
N ALA A 65 8.62 -0.50 0.37
CA ALA A 65 9.39 -1.00 1.50
C ALA A 65 9.08 -0.20 2.78
N TYR A 66 9.16 1.12 2.70
CA TYR A 66 8.85 2.00 3.83
C TYR A 66 7.42 1.80 4.36
N ARG A 67 6.41 1.73 3.47
CA ARG A 67 5.01 1.48 3.87
C ARG A 67 4.85 0.15 4.60
N TYR A 68 5.50 -0.89 4.09
CA TYR A 68 5.42 -2.23 4.67
C TYR A 68 6.14 -2.31 6.02
N GLU A 69 7.33 -1.73 6.13
CA GLU A 69 8.08 -1.65 7.39
C GLU A 69 7.29 -0.90 8.47
N ALA A 70 6.71 0.27 8.13
CA ALA A 70 5.88 1.05 9.04
C ALA A 70 4.65 0.23 9.50
N PHE A 71 3.96 -0.44 8.58
CA PHE A 71 2.83 -1.30 8.91
C PHE A 71 3.21 -2.44 9.88
N CYS A 72 4.30 -3.15 9.60
CA CYS A 72 4.78 -4.22 10.47
C CYS A 72 5.15 -3.70 11.86
N GLU A 73 5.76 -2.52 11.95
CA GLU A 73 6.12 -1.90 13.22
C GLU A 73 4.88 -1.48 14.02
N GLU A 74 3.90 -0.84 13.39
CA GLU A 74 2.63 -0.49 14.03
C GLU A 74 1.89 -1.74 14.56
N LEU A 75 1.83 -2.81 13.76
CA LEU A 75 1.23 -4.07 14.18
C LEU A 75 1.98 -4.69 15.36
N ARG A 76 3.31 -4.66 15.35
CA ARG A 76 4.16 -5.14 16.45
C ARG A 76 3.85 -4.38 17.74
N LEU A 77 3.73 -3.05 17.67
CA LEU A 77 3.37 -2.21 18.83
C LEU A 77 2.00 -2.59 19.40
N LEU A 78 1.00 -2.80 18.54
CA LEU A 78 -0.34 -3.24 18.97
C LEU A 78 -0.30 -4.62 19.65
N CYS A 79 0.42 -5.58 19.07
CA CYS A 79 0.57 -6.91 19.67
C CYS A 79 1.25 -6.87 21.04
N LEU A 80 2.29 -6.04 21.20
CA LEU A 80 2.97 -5.85 22.49
C LEU A 80 2.05 -5.18 23.52
N ALA A 81 1.32 -4.14 23.12
CA ALA A 81 0.34 -3.47 23.99
C ALA A 81 -0.78 -4.44 24.43
N TYR A 82 -1.26 -5.30 23.53
CA TYR A 82 -2.24 -6.32 23.86
C TYR A 82 -1.68 -7.33 24.88
N LYS A 83 -0.49 -7.89 24.65
CA LYS A 83 0.16 -8.85 25.56
C LYS A 83 0.40 -8.27 26.95
N SER A 84 0.88 -7.03 27.04
CA SER A 84 1.13 -6.37 28.34
C SER A 84 -0.16 -6.12 29.12
N ARG A 85 -1.28 -5.81 28.45
CA ARG A 85 -2.60 -5.70 29.09
C ARG A 85 -3.09 -7.04 29.63
N GLN A 86 -2.93 -8.13 28.89
CA GLN A 86 -3.35 -9.45 29.37
C GLN A 86 -2.55 -9.92 30.58
N GLN A 87 -1.25 -9.61 30.61
CA GLN A 87 -0.38 -9.92 31.75
C GLN A 87 -0.80 -9.18 33.02
N LYS A 88 -1.30 -7.94 32.91
CA LYS A 88 -1.82 -7.16 34.06
C LYS A 88 -3.20 -7.59 34.56
N ARG A 89 -3.94 -8.37 33.77
CA ARG A 89 -5.27 -8.89 34.13
C ARG A 89 -5.21 -10.26 34.83
N LYS A 90 -4.05 -10.92 34.79
CA LYS A 90 -3.72 -12.11 35.57
C LYS A 90 -3.04 -11.69 36.87
#